data_AF-A0A9Q8ZYW8-F1
#
_entry.id   AF-A0A9Q8ZYW8-F1
#
_cell.length_a   1.000
_cell.length_b   1.000
_cell.length_c   1.000
_cell.angle_alpha   90.00
_cell.angle_beta   90.00
_cell.angle_gamma   90.00
#
_symmetry.space_group_name_H-M   'P 1'
#
loop_
_entity.id
_entity.type
_entity.pdbx_description
1 polymer ?
#
loop_
_entity_poly.entity_id
_entity_poly.type
_entity_poly.pdbx_seq_one_letter_code
_entity_poly.pdbx_strand_id
1 'polypeptide(L)'
;MRLSNILLAIGTLAGSTIAVAPAAVASVDPSPRPGGVYRLKPGIYVQKGTACASAPNAAIRHYDGRGISTPHTRACRARVLSRHGNRYEVSQSCIDAGAGPAPRFVERQTVSIRDALTFSIRTRGPATEYRYCPAYMLPAGIRAPAR
;
A
#
# COMPACT_ATOMS: atom_id res chain seq x y z
N MET A 1 -68.64 13.73 -44.23
CA MET A 1 -69.41 12.48 -44.38
C MET A 1 -68.74 11.39 -43.58
N ARG A 2 -69.56 10.53 -42.98
CA ARG A 2 -69.24 9.44 -42.04
C ARG A 2 -68.18 8.47 -42.59
N LEU A 3 -67.40 7.84 -41.70
CA LEU A 3 -67.45 6.38 -41.49
C LEU A 3 -66.53 5.96 -40.35
N SER A 4 -67.14 5.24 -39.41
CA SER A 4 -66.57 4.51 -38.28
C SER A 4 -65.79 3.26 -38.71
N ASN A 5 -65.17 2.61 -37.71
CA ASN A 5 -64.84 1.18 -37.56
C ASN A 5 -63.34 0.82 -37.66
N ILE A 6 -62.73 -0.09 -36.89
CA ILE A 6 -62.99 -0.89 -35.65
C ILE A 6 -61.75 -1.83 -35.54
N LEU A 7 -61.30 -2.18 -34.31
CA LEU A 7 -60.43 -3.34 -33.92
C LEU A 7 -59.01 -3.43 -34.55
N LEU A 8 -57.95 -3.92 -33.89
CA LEU A 8 -57.80 -5.00 -32.90
C LEU A 8 -56.78 -4.62 -31.81
N ALA A 9 -57.09 -5.02 -30.57
CA ALA A 9 -56.11 -5.16 -29.49
C ALA A 9 -55.43 -6.54 -29.63
N ILE A 10 -54.10 -6.58 -29.69
CA ILE A 10 -53.30 -7.80 -29.62
C ILE A 10 -52.54 -7.74 -28.29
N GLY A 11 -53.01 -8.49 -27.31
CA GLY A 11 -52.32 -8.67 -26.03
C GLY A 11 -51.16 -9.65 -26.20
N THR A 12 -49.93 -9.16 -26.07
CA THR A 12 -48.73 -10.02 -25.96
C THR A 12 -48.38 -10.21 -24.48
N LEU A 13 -48.56 -11.43 -24.00
CA LEU A 13 -47.99 -11.92 -22.73
C LEU A 13 -46.47 -12.01 -22.90
N ALA A 14 -45.74 -10.98 -22.47
CA ALA A 14 -44.29 -11.05 -22.36
C ALA A 14 -43.92 -11.81 -21.08
N GLY A 15 -43.45 -13.04 -21.24
CA GLY A 15 -42.89 -13.83 -20.15
C GLY A 15 -41.59 -13.19 -19.64
N SER A 16 -41.61 -12.70 -18.40
CA SER A 16 -40.44 -12.17 -17.71
C SER A 16 -39.49 -13.30 -17.31
N THR A 17 -38.44 -13.53 -18.08
CA THR A 17 -37.32 -14.37 -17.66
C THR A 17 -36.54 -13.65 -16.56
N ILE A 18 -36.52 -14.22 -15.36
CA ILE A 18 -35.69 -13.74 -14.23
C ILE A 18 -34.22 -14.03 -14.59
N ALA A 19 -33.49 -13.00 -15.01
CA ALA A 19 -32.05 -13.08 -15.18
C ALA A 19 -31.38 -13.14 -13.80
N VAL A 20 -30.90 -14.32 -13.41
CA VAL A 20 -30.07 -14.49 -12.22
C VAL A 20 -28.68 -13.91 -12.55
N ALA A 21 -28.42 -12.69 -12.11
CA ALA A 21 -27.10 -12.09 -12.24
C ALA A 21 -26.10 -12.90 -11.39
N PRO A 22 -24.95 -13.32 -11.94
CA PRO A 22 -23.92 -13.98 -11.14
C PRO A 22 -23.42 -13.01 -10.06
N ALA A 23 -23.41 -13.48 -8.81
CA ALA A 23 -22.88 -12.71 -7.69
C ALA A 23 -21.40 -12.44 -7.94
N ALA A 24 -21.04 -11.16 -8.08
CA ALA A 24 -19.65 -10.74 -8.20
C ALA A 24 -18.91 -11.05 -6.89
N VAL A 25 -18.04 -12.07 -6.92
CA VAL A 25 -17.12 -12.35 -5.81
C VAL A 25 -15.99 -11.32 -5.85
N ALA A 26 -16.07 -10.31 -4.99
CA ALA A 26 -14.97 -9.35 -4.84
C ALA A 26 -13.79 -10.04 -4.16
N SER A 27 -12.63 -10.09 -4.82
CA SER A 27 -11.39 -10.57 -4.18
C SER A 27 -10.99 -9.58 -3.08
N VAL A 28 -11.12 -9.98 -1.82
CA VAL A 28 -10.63 -9.17 -0.70
C VAL A 28 -9.11 -9.27 -0.68
N ASP A 29 -8.40 -8.14 -0.84
CA ASP A 29 -6.96 -8.06 -0.62
C ASP A 29 -6.66 -8.46 0.84
N PRO A 30 -6.01 -9.61 1.10
CA PRO A 30 -5.76 -10.09 2.46
C PRO A 30 -4.60 -9.35 3.12
N SER A 31 -3.91 -8.45 2.42
CA SER A 31 -2.75 -7.76 2.99
C SER A 31 -3.17 -6.78 4.10
N PRO A 32 -2.26 -6.51 5.06
CA PRO A 32 -2.60 -5.70 6.23
C PRO A 32 -3.14 -4.32 5.83
N ARG A 33 -4.17 -3.87 6.56
CA ARG A 33 -4.72 -2.52 6.39
C ARG A 33 -3.69 -1.46 6.83
N PRO A 34 -3.78 -0.23 6.30
CA PRO A 34 -2.96 0.88 6.77
C PRO A 34 -3.06 1.09 8.28
N GLY A 35 -1.93 1.33 8.95
CA GLY A 35 -1.88 1.43 10.39
C GLY A 35 -0.47 1.67 10.94
N GLY A 36 -0.26 1.32 12.21
CA GLY A 36 1.03 1.49 12.88
C GLY A 36 1.45 2.95 13.07
N VAL A 37 2.74 3.16 13.35
CA VAL A 37 3.33 4.47 13.65
C VAL A 37 3.03 5.54 12.59
N TYR A 38 3.00 5.16 11.31
CA TYR A 38 2.86 6.09 10.19
C TYR A 38 1.49 6.05 9.50
N ARG A 39 0.56 5.18 9.95
CA ARG A 39 -0.72 4.93 9.24
C ARG A 39 -0.55 4.53 7.77
N LEU A 40 0.58 3.89 7.45
CA LEU A 40 0.90 3.37 6.12
C LEU A 40 0.43 1.92 6.00
N LYS A 41 0.19 1.45 4.77
CA LYS A 41 -0.01 0.02 4.49
C LYS A 41 1.29 -0.75 4.76
N PRO A 42 1.31 -1.77 5.62
CA PRO A 42 2.50 -2.61 5.78
C PRO A 42 2.91 -3.27 4.46
N GLY A 43 4.22 -3.34 4.20
CA GLY A 43 4.80 -3.95 3.01
C GLY A 43 5.99 -3.20 2.45
N ILE A 44 6.26 -3.41 1.16
CA ILE A 44 7.44 -2.92 0.46
C ILE A 44 7.13 -1.60 -0.24
N TYR A 45 8.04 -0.66 -0.08
CA TYR A 45 8.02 0.64 -0.70
C TYR A 45 9.29 0.84 -1.51
N VAL A 46 9.15 1.41 -2.69
CA VAL A 46 10.27 1.67 -3.60
C VAL A 46 10.33 3.15 -3.89
N GLN A 47 11.55 3.69 -3.98
CA GLN A 47 11.79 5.07 -4.38
C GLN A 47 11.01 5.41 -5.65
N LYS A 48 10.33 6.56 -5.64
CA LYS A 48 9.53 7.03 -6.79
C LYS A 48 10.43 7.15 -8.04
N GLY A 49 9.92 6.67 -9.18
CA GLY A 49 10.67 6.57 -10.44
C GLY A 49 11.34 5.21 -10.67
N THR A 50 11.50 4.38 -9.64
CA THR A 50 12.14 3.05 -9.76
C THR A 50 11.09 1.94 -9.88
N ALA A 51 11.22 1.02 -10.83
CA ALA A 51 10.27 -0.10 -11.01
C ALA A 51 10.27 -1.08 -9.82
N CYS A 52 9.09 -1.59 -9.44
CA CYS A 52 8.96 -2.54 -8.32
C CYS A 52 9.66 -3.89 -8.57
N ALA A 53 9.65 -4.37 -9.81
CA ALA A 53 10.18 -5.69 -10.17
C ALA A 53 11.72 -5.77 -10.13
N SER A 54 12.40 -4.63 -10.24
CA SER A 54 13.86 -4.55 -10.44
C SER A 54 14.49 -3.42 -9.62
N ALA A 55 13.89 -3.07 -8.48
CA ALA A 55 14.42 -2.01 -7.63
C ALA A 55 15.77 -2.42 -7.03
N PRO A 56 16.82 -1.59 -7.10
CA PRO A 56 18.05 -1.85 -6.38
C PRO A 56 17.82 -1.73 -4.87
N ASN A 57 18.61 -2.47 -4.07
CA ASN A 57 18.45 -2.53 -2.61
C ASN A 57 18.37 -1.15 -1.94
N ALA A 58 19.16 -0.17 -2.40
CA ALA A 58 19.18 1.18 -1.87
C ALA A 58 17.82 1.91 -2.00
N ALA A 59 17.05 1.58 -3.03
CA ALA A 59 15.74 2.17 -3.32
C ALA A 59 14.59 1.50 -2.55
N ILE A 60 14.85 0.41 -1.83
CA ILE A 60 13.82 -0.38 -1.15
C ILE A 60 13.69 0.03 0.31
N ARG A 61 12.45 0.14 0.77
CA ARG A 61 12.07 0.29 2.17
C ARG A 61 11.01 -0.75 2.52
N HIS A 62 11.06 -1.27 3.73
CA HIS A 62 10.06 -2.18 4.25
C HIS A 62 9.40 -1.56 5.48
N TYR A 63 8.08 -1.52 5.51
CA TYR A 63 7.31 -1.03 6.64
C TYR A 63 6.49 -2.17 7.26
N ASP A 64 6.72 -2.45 8.54
CA ASP A 64 6.05 -3.52 9.29
C ASP A 64 5.01 -3.01 10.30
N GLY A 65 4.70 -1.71 10.28
CA GLY A 65 3.86 -1.06 11.29
C GLY A 65 4.64 -0.42 12.43
N ARG A 66 5.84 -0.92 12.75
CA ARG A 66 6.66 -0.47 13.90
C ARG A 66 7.81 0.45 13.49
N GLY A 67 8.35 0.28 12.29
CA GLY A 67 9.41 1.11 11.74
C GLY A 67 9.63 0.86 10.25
N ILE A 68 10.52 1.64 9.64
CA ILE A 68 10.90 1.50 8.23
C ILE A 68 12.32 0.93 8.17
N SER A 69 12.47 -0.31 7.69
CA SER A 69 13.77 -0.93 7.46
C SER A 69 14.20 -0.84 5.99
N THR A 70 15.47 -1.17 5.76
CA THR A 70 16.10 -1.34 4.44
C THR A 70 16.48 -2.82 4.25
N PRO A 71 16.91 -3.25 3.06
CA PRO A 71 17.46 -4.60 2.88
C PRO A 71 18.67 -4.92 3.75
N HIS A 72 19.35 -3.89 4.28
CA HIS A 72 20.55 -4.04 5.13
C HIS A 72 20.24 -3.87 6.62
N THR A 73 18.98 -3.71 7.01
CA THR A 73 18.60 -3.49 8.42
C THR A 73 17.37 -4.30 8.80
N ARG A 74 17.21 -4.58 10.09
CA ARG A 74 16.04 -5.30 10.60
C ARG A 74 15.63 -4.85 11.99
N ALA A 75 14.47 -5.33 12.44
CA ALA A 75 13.91 -5.04 13.76
C ALA A 75 13.87 -3.53 14.09
N CYS A 76 13.53 -2.72 13.08
CA CYS A 76 13.45 -1.27 13.19
C CYS A 76 12.23 -0.86 14.03
N ARG A 77 12.43 0.08 14.96
CA ARG A 77 11.39 0.62 15.84
C ARG A 77 11.46 2.13 15.82
N ALA A 78 10.41 2.77 15.33
CA ALA A 78 10.28 4.22 15.29
C ALA A 78 9.61 4.74 16.57
N ARG A 79 10.23 5.73 17.20
CA ARG A 79 9.62 6.55 18.25
C ARG A 79 9.35 7.93 17.68
N VAL A 80 8.09 8.34 17.68
CA VAL A 80 7.70 9.71 17.29
C VAL A 80 8.16 10.66 18.38
N LEU A 81 8.95 11.66 17.99
CA LEU A 81 9.43 12.74 18.86
C LEU A 81 8.47 13.92 18.80
N SER A 82 8.04 14.29 17.60
CA SER A 82 7.06 15.34 17.34
C SER A 82 6.24 15.00 16.08
N ARG A 83 5.04 15.57 15.99
CA ARG A 83 4.15 15.41 14.83
C ARG A 83 3.41 16.70 14.55
N HIS A 84 3.47 17.15 13.30
CA HIS A 84 2.72 18.30 12.79
C HIS A 84 1.95 17.86 11.54
N GLY A 85 0.65 17.63 11.69
CA GLY A 85 -0.19 17.09 10.61
C GLY A 85 0.30 15.73 10.13
N ASN A 86 0.83 15.69 8.90
CA ASN A 86 1.36 14.50 8.24
C ASN A 86 2.89 14.39 8.29
N ARG A 87 3.57 15.33 8.95
CA ARG A 87 5.02 15.36 9.12
C ARG A 87 5.40 14.87 10.51
N TYR A 88 6.30 13.90 10.57
CA TYR A 88 6.75 13.21 11.78
C TYR A 88 8.25 13.44 11.94
N GLU A 89 8.68 13.90 13.10
CA GLU A 89 10.07 13.77 13.50
C GLU A 89 10.19 12.54 14.36
N VAL A 90 11.09 11.64 13.97
CA VAL A 90 11.22 10.33 14.61
C VAL A 90 12.66 10.04 14.96
N SER A 91 12.83 9.30 16.06
CA SER A 91 14.05 8.57 16.37
C SER A 91 13.78 7.09 16.09
N GLN A 92 14.53 6.49 15.16
CA GLN A 92 14.35 5.09 14.80
C GLN A 92 15.57 4.29 15.22
N SER A 93 15.33 3.20 15.96
CA SER A 93 16.38 2.22 16.28
C SER A 93 16.27 1.00 15.40
N CYS A 94 17.35 0.55 14.78
CA CYS A 94 17.42 -0.64 13.92
C CYS A 94 18.62 -1.52 14.30
N ILE A 95 18.58 -2.79 13.92
CA ILE A 95 19.77 -3.65 13.87
C ILE A 95 20.46 -3.44 12.51
N ASP A 96 21.78 -3.21 12.52
CA ASP A 96 22.59 -2.88 11.34
C ASP A 96 23.02 -4.12 10.52
N ALA A 97 22.08 -5.04 10.30
CA ALA A 97 22.26 -6.12 9.36
C ALA A 97 20.92 -6.66 8.89
N GLY A 98 20.89 -7.16 7.65
CA GLY A 98 19.75 -7.94 7.15
C GLY A 98 19.64 -9.33 7.81
N ALA A 99 20.77 -9.92 8.22
CA ALA A 99 20.85 -11.23 8.87
C ALA A 99 22.06 -11.32 9.82
N GLY A 100 22.05 -12.31 10.72
CA GLY A 100 23.16 -12.53 11.67
C GLY A 100 23.22 -11.52 12.83
N PRO A 101 24.19 -11.69 13.74
CA PRO A 101 24.45 -10.76 14.85
C PRO A 101 24.95 -9.41 14.32
N ALA A 102 24.40 -8.31 14.82
CA ALA A 102 24.84 -6.95 14.51
C ALA A 102 24.40 -5.99 15.62
N PRO A 103 25.11 -4.86 15.82
CA PRO A 103 24.72 -3.86 16.80
C PRO A 103 23.41 -3.17 16.41
N ARG A 104 22.77 -2.55 17.39
CA ARG A 104 21.71 -1.58 17.12
C ARG A 104 22.31 -0.20 16.92
N PHE A 105 21.72 0.56 16.00
CA PHE A 105 21.98 1.99 15.86
C PHE A 105 20.68 2.77 15.97
N VAL A 106 20.80 4.08 16.14
CA VAL A 106 19.68 5.02 16.23
C VAL A 106 19.89 6.14 15.23
N GLU A 107 18.86 6.47 14.46
CA GLU A 107 18.89 7.55 13.48
C GLU A 107 17.67 8.46 13.66
N ARG A 108 17.90 9.77 13.62
CA ARG A 108 16.84 10.77 13.57
C ARG A 108 16.51 11.11 12.12
N GLN A 109 15.23 11.16 11.80
CA GLN A 109 14.74 11.47 10.46
C GLN A 109 13.39 12.20 10.52
N THR A 110 13.09 12.94 9.46
CA THR A 110 11.74 13.44 9.19
C THR A 110 11.05 12.50 8.22
N VAL A 111 9.86 12.03 8.57
CA VAL A 111 8.98 11.25 7.68
C VAL A 111 7.74 12.07 7.36
N SER A 112 7.42 12.27 6.08
CA SER A 112 6.19 12.97 5.67
C SER A 112 5.27 11.99 4.95
N ILE A 113 4.05 11.83 5.45
CA ILE A 113 3.07 10.87 4.92
C ILE A 113 2.16 11.61 3.95
N ARG A 114 2.19 11.26 2.66
CA ARG A 114 1.28 11.87 1.70
C ARG A 114 -0.09 11.19 1.76
N ASP A 115 -0.09 9.87 1.74
CA ASP A 115 -1.27 9.02 1.88
C ASP A 115 -0.84 7.65 2.44
N ALA A 116 -1.77 6.70 2.52
CA ALA A 116 -1.50 5.35 3.05
C ALA A 116 -0.49 4.52 2.24
N LEU A 117 -0.12 4.95 1.03
CA LEU A 117 0.72 4.23 0.08
C LEU A 117 1.96 5.04 -0.37
N THR A 118 2.09 6.30 0.04
CA THR A 118 3.22 7.15 -0.33
C THR A 118 3.71 8.00 0.84
N PHE A 119 5.04 8.10 0.95
CA PHE A 119 5.69 8.93 1.94
C PHE A 119 7.03 9.45 1.43
N SER A 120 7.63 10.38 2.16
CA SER A 120 9.03 10.77 1.98
C SER A 120 9.82 10.66 3.27
N ILE A 121 11.10 10.31 3.15
CA ILE A 121 12.06 10.31 4.26
C ILE A 121 13.12 11.36 3.98
N ARG A 122 13.48 12.09 5.03
CA ARG A 122 14.64 12.98 5.05
C ARG A 122 15.45 12.72 6.31
N THR A 123 16.63 12.14 6.13
CA THR A 123 17.62 12.00 7.22
C THR A 123 18.61 13.16 7.19
N ARG A 124 19.31 13.32 6.07
CA ARG A 124 20.24 14.42 5.78
C ARG A 124 20.04 14.82 4.32
N GLY A 125 20.12 16.12 4.02
CA GLY A 125 19.92 16.61 2.65
C GLY A 125 18.46 16.55 2.17
N PRO A 126 18.20 16.34 0.86
CA PRO A 126 16.86 16.37 0.30
C PRO A 126 16.00 15.16 0.73
N ALA A 127 14.69 15.35 0.73
CA ALA A 127 13.75 14.27 0.98
C ALA A 127 13.69 13.30 -0.21
N THR A 128 13.65 12.00 0.07
CA THR A 128 13.43 10.97 -0.95
C THR A 128 12.00 10.46 -0.86
N GLU A 129 11.27 10.44 -1.98
CA GLU A 129 9.90 9.92 -2.03
C GLU A 129 9.87 8.41 -2.30
N TYR A 130 8.95 7.71 -1.64
CA TYR A 130 8.71 6.28 -1.77
C TYR A 130 7.23 6.00 -2.02
N ARG A 131 6.94 4.93 -2.75
CA ARG A 131 5.58 4.45 -3.01
C ARG A 131 5.46 2.95 -2.78
N TYR A 132 4.29 2.51 -2.36
CA TYR A 132 3.97 1.11 -2.13
C TYR A 132 4.09 0.29 -3.42
N CYS A 133 4.70 -0.88 -3.31
CA CYS A 133 4.76 -1.89 -4.36
C CYS A 133 3.90 -3.09 -3.96
N PRO A 134 2.81 -3.38 -4.68
CA PRO A 134 2.01 -4.57 -4.46
C PRO A 134 2.83 -5.85 -4.60
N ALA A 135 2.51 -6.88 -3.81
CA ALA A 135 3.27 -8.13 -3.76
C ALA A 135 3.43 -8.81 -5.14
N TYR A 136 2.41 -8.72 -6.00
CA TYR A 136 2.46 -9.29 -7.36
C TYR A 136 3.46 -8.59 -8.29
N MET A 137 3.82 -7.34 -8.00
CA MET A 137 4.83 -6.58 -8.78
C MET A 137 6.26 -6.80 -8.28
N LEU A 138 6.43 -7.47 -7.13
CA LEU A 138 7.74 -7.70 -6.54
C LEU A 138 8.40 -8.97 -7.09
N PRO A 139 9.74 -9.01 -7.17
CA PRO A 139 10.46 -10.26 -7.44
C PRO A 139 10.24 -11.24 -6.30
N ALA A 140 10.29 -12.55 -6.59
CA ALA A 140 9.92 -13.61 -5.65
C ALA A 140 10.64 -13.50 -4.28
N GLY A 141 11.93 -13.15 -4.28
CA GLY A 141 12.74 -13.05 -3.07
C GLY A 141 12.39 -11.90 -2.10
N ILE A 142 11.47 -10.99 -2.46
CA ILE A 142 11.13 -9.80 -1.64
C ILE A 142 9.64 -9.79 -1.26
N ARG A 143 8.86 -10.79 -1.69
CA ARG A 143 7.40 -10.87 -1.47
C ARG A 143 7.00 -11.10 -0.01
N ALA A 144 7.90 -11.61 0.82
CA ALA A 144 7.62 -11.90 2.22
C ALA A 144 8.11 -10.76 3.13
N PRO A 145 7.31 -10.31 4.11
CA PRO A 145 7.85 -9.53 5.21
C PRO A 145 8.86 -10.41 5.97
N ALA A 146 10.06 -9.88 6.22
CA ALA A 146 11.00 -10.53 7.13
C ALA A 146 10.28 -10.76 8.47
N ARG A 147 10.12 -12.04 8.87
CA ARG A 147 9.51 -12.44 10.14
C ARG A 147 10.37 -12.03 11.32
#